data_AF-X6ELN6-F1
#
_entry.id   AF-X6ELN6-F1
#
_cell.length_a   1.000
_cell.length_b   1.000
_cell.length_c   1.000
_cell.angle_alpha   90.00
_cell.angle_beta   90.00
_cell.angle_gamma   90.00
#
_symmetry.space_group_name_H-M   'P 1'
#
loop_
_entity.id
_entity.type
_entity.pdbx_description
1 polymer ?
#
loop_
_entity_poly.entity_id
_entity_poly.type
_entity_poly.pdbx_seq_one_letter_code
_entity_poly.pdbx_strand_id
1 'polypeptide(L)' 'MVYISGDSAVHWGVEGVPESIMITKPFAMPQIITALSTLLNQHNPIAPSEPTA' A
#
# COMPACT_ATOMS: atom_id res chain seq x y z
N MET A 1 -1.43 -5.32 0.54
CA MET A 1 -0.57 -6.08 -0.42
C MET A 1 0.09 -5.12 -1.41
N VAL A 2 1.25 -5.47 -1.96
CA VAL A 2 1.93 -4.65 -3.00
C VAL A 2 2.00 -5.42 -4.31
N TYR A 3 1.51 -4.82 -5.39
CA TYR A 3 1.61 -5.31 -6.77
C TYR A 3 2.63 -4.48 -7.55
N ILE A 4 3.37 -5.14 -8.46
CA ILE A 4 4.34 -4.47 -9.32
C ILE A 4 4.10 -4.94 -10.76
N SER A 5 3.85 -4.01 -11.68
CA SER A 5 3.55 -4.33 -13.09
C SER A 5 4.26 -3.40 -14.06
N GLY A 6 4.54 -3.89 -15.26
CA GLY A 6 5.15 -3.10 -16.35
C GLY A 6 4.14 -2.65 -17.41
N ASP A 7 3.25 -3.54 -17.81
CA ASP A 7 2.29 -3.32 -18.90
C ASP A 7 0.83 -3.39 -18.41
N SER A 8 0.52 -4.33 -17.51
CA SER A 8 -0.86 -4.66 -17.14
C SER A 8 -1.39 -3.82 -15.96
N ALA A 9 -0.74 -2.71 -15.62
CA ALA A 9 -1.19 -1.84 -14.53
C ALA A 9 -2.60 -1.26 -14.76
N VAL A 10 -3.00 -1.11 -16.02
CA VAL A 10 -4.32 -0.63 -16.43
C VAL A 10 -5.47 -1.54 -15.97
N HIS A 11 -5.21 -2.83 -15.75
CA HIS A 11 -6.24 -3.78 -15.29
C HIS A 11 -6.39 -3.80 -13.77
N TRP A 12 -5.48 -3.14 -13.03
CA TRP A 12 -5.49 -3.18 -11.58
C TRP A 12 -6.76 -2.61 -10.95
N GLY A 13 -7.43 -1.67 -11.62
CA GLY A 13 -8.69 -1.11 -11.12
C GLY A 13 -9.81 -2.13 -10.89
N VAL A 14 -9.75 -3.30 -11.55
CA VAL A 14 -10.73 -4.38 -11.40
C VAL A 14 -10.13 -5.68 -10.83
N GLU A 15 -8.82 -5.88 -10.93
CA GLU A 15 -8.11 -7.05 -10.40
C GLU A 15 -7.49 -6.81 -9.00
N GLY A 16 -7.39 -5.55 -8.60
CA GLY A 16 -6.79 -5.15 -7.33
C GLY A 16 -7.64 -5.57 -6.13
N VAL A 17 -6.96 -5.91 -5.04
CA VAL A 17 -7.59 -6.12 -3.74
C VAL A 17 -7.72 -4.77 -3.02
N PRO A 18 -8.78 -4.51 -2.23
CA PRO A 18 -8.84 -3.34 -1.37
C PRO A 18 -7.59 -3.18 -0.50
N GLU A 19 -7.21 -1.92 -0.24
CA GLU A 19 -6.02 -1.59 0.58
C GLU A 19 -4.70 -2.21 0.03
N SER A 20 -4.63 -2.39 -1.29
CA SER A 20 -3.40 -2.72 -2.00
C SER A 20 -2.85 -1.52 -2.76
N ILE A 21 -1.56 -1.59 -3.07
CA ILE A 21 -0.84 -0.56 -3.82
C ILE A 21 -0.26 -1.20 -5.08
N MET A 22 -0.49 -0.58 -6.25
CA MET A 22 0.15 -0.94 -7.52
C MET A 22 1.33 0.01 -7.80
N ILE A 23 2.51 -0.55 -8.07
CA ILE A 23 3.71 0.18 -8.51
C ILE A 23 3.98 -0.16 -9.98
N THR A 24 3.90 0.84 -10.85
CA THR A 24 4.15 0.68 -12.29
C THR A 24 5.62 0.93 -12.62
N LYS A 25 6.20 0.10 -13.49
CA LYS A 25 7.57 0.32 -13.98
C LYS A 25 7.62 1.47 -15.02
N PRO A 26 8.76 2.17 -15.12
CA PRO A 26 9.92 2.10 -14.23
C PRO A 26 9.64 2.77 -12.88
N PHE A 27 10.25 2.25 -11.81
CA PHE A 27 10.14 2.83 -10.48
C PHE A 27 11.52 3.02 -9.86
N ALA A 28 11.59 3.92 -8.88
CA ALA A 28 12.76 4.13 -8.04
C ALA A 28 12.61 3.34 -6.73
N MET A 29 13.74 2.88 -6.16
CA MET A 29 13.75 2.11 -4.91
C MET A 29 12.95 2.75 -3.75
N PRO A 30 12.96 4.08 -3.54
CA PRO A 30 12.14 4.71 -2.51
C PRO A 30 10.64 4.44 -2.64
N GLN A 31 10.12 4.23 -3.86
CA GLN A 31 8.70 3.97 -4.08
C GLN A 31 8.25 2.63 -3.48
N ILE A 32 9.11 1.62 -3.46
CA ILE A 32 8.82 0.33 -2.78
C ILE A 32 8.77 0.55 -1.27
N ILE A 33 9.78 1.25 -0.72
CA ILE A 33 9.90 1.47 0.72
C ILE A 33 8.68 2.24 1.23
N THR A 34 8.31 3.33 0.55
CA THR A 34 7.14 4.12 0.90
C THR A 34 5.85 3.30 0.84
N ALA A 35 5.62 2.53 -0.23
CA ALA A 35 4.42 1.70 -0.35
C ALA A 35 4.30 0.68 0.79
N LEU A 36 5.42 0.03 1.15
CA LEU A 36 5.44 -0.90 2.27
C LEU A 36 5.20 -0.21 3.62
N SER A 37 5.88 0.91 3.88
CA SER A 37 5.70 1.69 5.11
C SER A 37 4.25 2.17 5.26
N THR A 38 3.63 2.65 4.18
CA THR A 38 2.22 3.05 4.18
C THR A 38 1.33 1.90 4.61
N LEU A 39 1.46 0.73 4.00
CA LEU A 39 0.62 -0.43 4.32
C LEU A 39 0.83 -0.93 5.76
N LEU A 40 2.08 -1.02 6.21
CA LEU A 40 2.40 -1.46 7.57
C LEU A 40 1.85 -0.50 8.63
N ASN A 41 1.97 0.81 8.40
CA ASN A 41 1.49 1.82 9.34
C ASN A 41 -0.04 1.93 9.35
N GLN A 42 -0.71 1.64 8.23
CA GLN A 42 -2.18 1.58 8.16
C GLN A 42 -2.76 0.40 8.96
N HIS A 43 -2.07 -0.74 8.97
CA HIS A 43 -2.48 -1.92 9.75
C HIS A 43 -2.20 -1.81 11.25
N ASN A 44 -1.51 -0.75 11.68
CA ASN A 44 -1.33 -0.43 13.09
C ASN A 44 -2.21 0.77 13.45
N PRO A 45 -3.53 0.59 13.62
CA PRO A 45 -4.33 1.60 14.27
C PRO A 45 -3.79 1.72 15.69
N ILE A 46 -3.07 2.81 15.95
CA ILE A 46 -2.86 3.28 17.30
C ILE A 46 -4.25 3.71 17.76
N ALA A 47 -5.04 2.77 18.29
CA ALA A 47 -6.27 3.13 18.97
C ALA A 47 -5.85 4.14 20.05
N PRO A 48 -6.44 5.34 20.11
CA PRO A 48 -6.27 6.19 21.27
C PRO A 48 -6.73 5.35 22.45
N SER A 49 -5.78 4.88 23.26
CA SER A 49 -6.08 4.24 24.53
C SER A 49 -6.96 5.20 25.30
N GLU A 50 -8.21 4.81 25.46
CA GLU A 50 -9.27 5.54 26.15
C GLU A 50 -8.72 6.11 27.46
N PRO A 51 -8.84 7.42 27.73
CA PRO A 51 -8.43 7.97 29.01
C PRO A 51 -9.40 7.43 30.07
N THR A 52 -8.97 6.42 30.82
CA THR A 52 -9.65 5.96 32.04
C THR A 52 -9.68 7.14 33.01
N ALA A 53 -10.84 7.79 33.11
CA ALA A 53 -11.19 8.74 34.16
C ALA A 53 -11.97 8.03 35.27
#